data_AF-A0A1H6F879-F1
#
_entry.id   AF-A0A1H6F879-F1
#
_cell.length_a   1.000
_cell.length_b   1.000
_cell.length_c   1.000
_cell.angle_alpha   90.00
_cell.angle_beta   90.00
_cell.angle_gamma   90.00
#
_symmetry.space_group_name_H-M   'P 1'
#
loop_
_entity.id
_entity.type
_entity.pdbx_description
1 polymer ?
#
loop_
_entity_poly.entity_id
_entity_poly.type
_entity_poly.pdbx_seq_one_letter_code
_entity_poly.pdbx_strand_id
1 'polypeptide(L)'
;MPSVSFLAAAHWLERLLGKVHENDQHKALLWDFHDKARQLVEYGEWDNMLPCLKRLTHDVKGNKKWVTLDGDIFFQDLLAARLNKADSQQDKDNLNELINSLQQLNNSVYTEHPSPFYAVLLMDGDSLGDALKIAGNDVKISKALAAFTQGVKGIVEKHCGFLVYAGGDDVLALLPLENALNCADKLQRFYKTCFEAEQLNATLSGAIQFAHINTPLTHLLHNAHDLLDNIAKAQTGRDSIAVRVWKRSGKALEWAMPWSLATSDDELLIHQSLKRFAGQDAYDPLPANQFFYRIRDLFAILEPVPEKQTDIHWYCKDDADFQALEQQQLSLLAAEYKQSGLVDSTLHIENAKAQIKGLLSQCRLSRRYICPETEQVQFEYSRYLQADAAFLIRFLANHGMWEARL
;
A
#
# COMPACT_ATOMS: atom_id res chain seq x y z
N MET A 1 -4.11 20.13 -6.12
CA MET A 1 -4.02 18.68 -5.81
C MET A 1 -3.78 17.96 -7.11
N PRO A 2 -2.80 17.05 -7.20
CA PRO A 2 -2.58 16.27 -8.41
C PRO A 2 -3.79 15.38 -8.72
N SER A 3 -4.03 15.08 -9.99
CA SER A 3 -5.03 14.06 -10.34
C SER A 3 -4.62 12.69 -9.79
N VAL A 4 -5.62 11.86 -9.47
CA VAL A 4 -5.37 10.50 -8.94
C VAL A 4 -4.70 9.60 -9.98
N SER A 5 -4.96 9.82 -11.27
CA SER A 5 -4.28 9.13 -12.37
C SER A 5 -2.81 9.54 -12.45
N PHE A 6 -2.50 10.82 -12.27
CA PHE A 6 -1.11 11.28 -12.22
C PHE A 6 -0.35 10.72 -11.01
N LEU A 7 -1.00 10.65 -9.85
CA LEU A 7 -0.46 10.01 -8.64
C LEU A 7 -0.17 8.52 -8.86
N ALA A 8 -1.10 7.79 -9.49
CA ALA A 8 -0.93 6.37 -9.80
C ALA A 8 0.20 6.12 -10.82
N ALA A 9 0.39 7.03 -11.78
CA ALA A 9 1.45 6.94 -12.79
C ALA A 9 2.83 7.44 -12.31
N ALA A 10 2.94 8.01 -11.11
CA ALA A 10 4.11 8.78 -10.69
C ALA A 10 5.44 8.01 -10.78
N HIS A 11 5.50 6.80 -10.21
CA HIS A 11 6.74 6.01 -10.25
C HIS A 11 7.00 5.36 -11.61
N TRP A 12 5.95 5.05 -12.38
CA TRP A 12 6.11 4.62 -13.77
C TRP A 12 6.75 5.74 -14.60
N LEU A 13 6.28 6.99 -14.45
CA LEU A 13 6.88 8.17 -15.08
C LEU A 13 8.33 8.39 -14.62
N GLU A 14 8.62 8.26 -13.32
CA GLU A 14 9.97 8.42 -12.78
C GLU A 14 10.96 7.45 -13.45
N ARG A 15 10.57 6.17 -13.59
CA ARG A 15 11.39 5.12 -14.21
C ARG A 15 11.49 5.26 -15.73
N LEU A 16 10.37 5.57 -16.40
CA LEU A 16 10.32 5.83 -17.84
C LEU A 16 11.30 6.95 -18.20
N LEU A 17 11.18 8.09 -17.50
CA LEU A 17 12.08 9.22 -17.73
C LEU A 17 13.52 8.82 -17.47
N GLY A 18 13.83 8.11 -16.37
CA GLY A 18 15.18 7.59 -16.11
C GLY A 18 15.79 6.85 -17.31
N LYS A 19 15.09 5.87 -17.88
CA LYS A 19 15.57 5.06 -19.02
C LYS A 19 15.63 5.81 -20.34
N VAL A 20 14.73 6.77 -20.58
CA VAL A 20 14.72 7.55 -21.83
C VAL A 20 15.97 8.43 -21.94
N HIS A 21 16.56 8.89 -20.84
CA HIS A 21 17.76 9.72 -20.89
C HIS A 21 18.96 9.03 -21.53
N GLU A 22 19.00 7.70 -21.44
CA GLU A 22 20.11 6.86 -21.86
C GLU A 22 20.11 6.55 -23.37
N ASN A 23 19.02 6.84 -24.10
CA ASN A 23 18.87 6.47 -25.51
C ASN A 23 18.08 7.51 -26.33
N ASP A 24 18.68 8.05 -27.40
CA ASP A 24 18.07 9.08 -28.24
C ASP A 24 16.87 8.60 -29.05
N GLN A 25 16.82 7.31 -29.42
CA GLN A 25 15.63 6.72 -30.06
C GLN A 25 14.45 6.68 -29.08
N HIS A 26 14.71 6.37 -27.80
CA HIS A 26 13.68 6.41 -26.76
C HIS A 26 13.20 7.83 -26.51
N LYS A 27 14.09 8.84 -26.58
CA LYS A 27 13.70 10.26 -26.50
C LYS A 27 12.78 10.65 -27.66
N ALA A 28 13.06 10.20 -28.87
CA ALA A 28 12.23 10.48 -30.03
C ALA A 28 10.83 9.86 -29.89
N LEU A 29 10.73 8.59 -29.47
CA LEU A 29 9.46 7.93 -29.19
C LEU A 29 8.68 8.62 -28.07
N LEU A 30 9.39 9.04 -27.02
CA LEU A 30 8.80 9.81 -25.94
C LEU A 30 8.19 11.08 -26.56
N TRP A 31 8.96 11.98 -27.18
CA TRP A 31 8.48 13.24 -27.79
C TRP A 31 7.33 13.07 -28.79
N ASP A 32 7.36 12.03 -29.63
CA ASP A 32 6.24 11.70 -30.52
C ASP A 32 4.93 11.48 -29.75
N PHE A 33 4.97 10.73 -28.65
CA PHE A 33 3.80 10.54 -27.77
C PHE A 33 3.33 11.86 -27.13
N HIS A 34 4.22 12.74 -26.64
CA HIS A 34 3.79 14.04 -26.08
C HIS A 34 3.15 14.94 -27.11
N ASP A 35 3.73 15.04 -28.29
CA ASP A 35 3.23 15.97 -29.30
C ASP A 35 1.85 15.55 -29.78
N LYS A 36 1.57 14.24 -29.84
CA LYS A 36 0.21 13.68 -30.02
C LYS A 36 -0.69 13.96 -28.82
N ALA A 37 -0.21 13.74 -27.60
CA ALA A 37 -0.99 13.98 -26.39
C ALA A 37 -1.40 15.45 -26.25
N ARG A 38 -0.52 16.40 -26.60
CA ARG A 38 -0.77 17.84 -26.51
C ARG A 38 -1.85 18.36 -27.44
N GLN A 39 -2.20 17.60 -28.47
CA GLN A 39 -3.33 17.90 -29.34
C GLN A 39 -4.67 17.59 -28.64
N LEU A 40 -4.64 16.76 -27.59
CA LEU A 40 -5.83 16.23 -26.93
C LEU A 40 -5.98 16.71 -25.47
N VAL A 41 -4.89 17.02 -24.78
CA VAL A 41 -4.91 17.47 -23.39
C VAL A 41 -4.07 18.73 -23.16
N GLU A 42 -4.59 19.61 -22.29
CA GLU A 42 -3.83 20.70 -21.70
C GLU A 42 -2.86 20.18 -20.63
N TYR A 43 -1.94 21.06 -20.23
CA TYR A 43 -1.05 20.72 -19.14
C TYR A 43 -1.76 20.90 -17.79
N GLY A 44 -2.31 19.81 -17.24
CA GLY A 44 -3.08 19.82 -16.00
C GLY A 44 -2.25 19.84 -14.70
N GLU A 45 -0.95 19.51 -14.75
CA GLU A 45 -0.17 19.16 -13.55
C GLU A 45 1.00 20.14 -13.22
N TRP A 46 1.05 21.32 -13.85
CA TRP A 46 2.15 22.31 -13.65
C TRP A 46 2.41 22.68 -12.19
N ASP A 47 1.35 22.94 -11.43
CA ASP A 47 1.46 23.43 -10.05
C ASP A 47 1.41 22.31 -9.00
N ASN A 48 1.08 21.08 -9.42
CA ASN A 48 0.79 19.96 -8.52
C ASN A 48 1.82 18.83 -8.58
N MET A 49 2.99 19.10 -9.15
CA MET A 49 4.03 18.09 -9.39
C MET A 49 4.49 17.41 -8.11
N LEU A 50 4.52 16.08 -8.16
CA LEU A 50 4.91 15.25 -7.04
C LEU A 50 6.41 15.35 -6.74
N PRO A 51 6.84 15.22 -5.47
CA PRO A 51 8.24 15.37 -5.09
C PRO A 51 9.22 14.47 -5.85
N CYS A 52 8.86 13.21 -6.13
CA CYS A 52 9.72 12.31 -6.88
C CYS A 52 9.96 12.80 -8.33
N LEU A 53 8.93 13.34 -8.96
CA LEU A 53 9.00 13.87 -10.32
C LEU A 53 9.68 15.25 -10.39
N LYS A 54 9.51 16.10 -9.37
CA LYS A 54 10.18 17.41 -9.29
C LYS A 54 11.70 17.29 -9.44
N ARG A 55 12.31 16.30 -8.78
CA ARG A 55 13.75 16.03 -8.85
C ARG A 55 14.23 15.84 -10.29
N LEU A 56 13.47 15.11 -11.11
CA LEU A 56 13.80 14.85 -12.51
C LEU A 56 13.71 16.07 -13.42
N THR A 57 13.02 17.14 -13.01
CA THR A 57 12.85 18.34 -13.84
C THR A 57 13.99 19.35 -13.74
N HIS A 58 14.82 19.25 -12.70
CA HIS A 58 15.98 20.14 -12.52
C HIS A 58 17.16 19.75 -13.39
N ASP A 59 17.30 18.45 -13.70
CA ASP A 59 18.53 17.93 -14.29
C ASP A 59 18.51 17.92 -15.82
N VAL A 60 17.34 17.92 -16.47
CA VAL A 60 17.26 17.78 -17.94
C VAL A 60 16.21 18.66 -18.61
N LYS A 61 16.69 19.43 -19.61
CA LYS A 61 15.89 20.31 -20.46
C LYS A 61 14.79 19.49 -21.16
N GLY A 62 13.53 19.73 -20.82
CA GLY A 62 12.37 19.08 -21.43
C GLY A 62 11.55 18.18 -20.50
N ASN A 63 12.15 17.62 -19.44
CA ASN A 63 11.47 16.76 -18.46
C ASN A 63 10.24 17.43 -17.85
N LYS A 64 10.31 18.75 -17.62
CA LYS A 64 9.19 19.54 -17.11
C LYS A 64 7.92 19.42 -17.97
N LYS A 65 8.03 19.28 -19.30
CA LYS A 65 6.83 19.15 -20.15
C LYS A 65 6.13 17.79 -19.96
N TRP A 66 6.89 16.74 -19.66
CA TRP A 66 6.38 15.38 -19.46
C TRP A 66 5.56 15.24 -18.19
N VAL A 67 6.12 15.70 -17.08
CA VAL A 67 5.50 15.61 -15.75
C VAL A 67 4.42 16.66 -15.52
N THR A 68 3.90 17.26 -16.60
CA THR A 68 2.82 18.26 -16.57
C THR A 68 1.61 17.87 -17.41
N LEU A 69 1.70 16.76 -18.15
CA LEU A 69 0.56 16.20 -18.86
C LEU A 69 -0.46 15.62 -17.86
N ASP A 70 -1.72 15.63 -18.26
CA ASP A 70 -2.81 14.99 -17.51
C ASP A 70 -2.51 13.50 -17.27
N GLY A 71 -2.83 12.97 -16.08
CA GLY A 71 -2.52 11.58 -15.75
C GLY A 71 -3.24 10.54 -16.61
N ASP A 72 -4.41 10.86 -17.15
CA ASP A 72 -5.29 9.90 -17.83
C ASP A 72 -4.67 9.36 -19.12
N ILE A 73 -3.85 10.16 -19.80
CA ILE A 73 -3.26 9.78 -21.09
C ILE A 73 -2.23 8.66 -20.97
N PHE A 74 -1.78 8.33 -19.76
CA PHE A 74 -0.84 7.23 -19.54
C PHE A 74 -1.54 5.87 -19.44
N PHE A 75 -2.87 5.84 -19.36
CA PHE A 75 -3.65 4.62 -19.18
C PHE A 75 -4.42 4.24 -20.44
N GLN A 76 -4.06 3.10 -21.04
CA GLN A 76 -4.72 2.60 -22.25
C GLN A 76 -6.23 2.44 -22.07
N ASP A 77 -6.69 1.92 -20.93
CA ASP A 77 -8.11 1.77 -20.63
C ASP A 77 -8.87 3.10 -20.61
N LEU A 78 -8.26 4.17 -20.11
CA LEU A 78 -8.88 5.49 -20.07
C LEU A 78 -8.92 6.11 -21.48
N LEU A 79 -7.85 5.95 -22.26
CA LEU A 79 -7.82 6.36 -23.65
C LEU A 79 -8.86 5.61 -24.50
N ALA A 80 -9.00 4.29 -24.30
CA ALA A 80 -10.00 3.48 -24.97
C ALA A 80 -11.44 3.90 -24.59
N ALA A 81 -11.67 4.21 -23.31
CA ALA A 81 -12.95 4.75 -22.86
C ALA A 81 -13.26 6.13 -23.47
N ARG A 82 -12.25 7.00 -23.63
CA ARG A 82 -12.39 8.29 -24.34
C ARG A 82 -12.67 8.06 -25.84
N LEU A 83 -11.98 7.13 -26.48
CA LEU A 83 -12.18 6.77 -27.90
C LEU A 83 -13.62 6.30 -28.18
N ASN A 84 -14.17 5.45 -27.30
CA ASN A 84 -15.54 4.95 -27.41
C ASN A 84 -16.61 6.05 -27.26
N LYS A 85 -16.26 7.17 -26.62
CA LYS A 85 -17.15 8.32 -26.39
C LYS A 85 -16.90 9.48 -27.36
N ALA A 86 -15.93 9.37 -28.26
CA ALA A 86 -15.56 10.45 -29.16
C ALA A 86 -16.64 10.66 -30.24
N ASP A 87 -17.08 11.91 -30.40
CA ASP A 87 -18.18 12.29 -31.30
C ASP A 87 -17.73 12.48 -32.76
N SER A 88 -16.49 12.94 -32.98
CA SER A 88 -15.96 13.23 -34.32
C SER A 88 -14.97 12.17 -34.81
N GLN A 89 -14.87 12.01 -36.14
CA GLN A 89 -13.87 11.10 -36.73
C GLN A 89 -12.44 11.60 -36.46
N GLN A 90 -12.22 12.92 -36.49
CA GLN A 90 -10.92 13.51 -36.20
C GLN A 90 -10.44 13.18 -34.79
N ASP A 91 -11.32 13.26 -33.78
CA ASP A 91 -10.97 12.92 -32.40
C ASP A 91 -10.63 11.44 -32.26
N LYS A 92 -11.36 10.57 -32.98
CA LYS A 92 -11.06 9.13 -33.01
C LYS A 92 -9.70 8.85 -33.64
N ASP A 93 -9.37 9.51 -34.73
CA ASP A 93 -8.08 9.35 -35.41
C ASP A 93 -6.94 9.83 -34.51
N ASN A 94 -7.06 11.02 -33.90
CA ASN A 94 -6.09 11.56 -32.95
C ASN A 94 -5.90 10.63 -31.72
N LEU A 95 -6.99 10.08 -31.16
CA LEU A 95 -6.93 9.13 -30.04
C LEU A 95 -6.29 7.81 -30.42
N ASN A 96 -6.59 7.27 -31.61
CA ASN A 96 -5.95 6.05 -32.12
C ASN A 96 -4.44 6.26 -32.32
N GLU A 97 -4.02 7.39 -32.87
CA GLU A 97 -2.60 7.75 -33.01
C GLU A 97 -1.91 7.83 -31.65
N LEU A 98 -2.56 8.45 -30.66
CA LEU A 98 -2.04 8.54 -29.30
C LEU A 98 -1.90 7.14 -28.66
N ILE A 99 -2.92 6.29 -28.75
CA ILE A 99 -2.89 4.91 -28.22
C ILE A 99 -1.75 4.11 -28.87
N ASN A 100 -1.60 4.21 -30.20
CA ASN A 100 -0.52 3.52 -30.92
C ASN A 100 0.86 4.01 -30.47
N SER A 101 1.05 5.32 -30.29
CA SER A 101 2.32 5.87 -29.80
C SER A 101 2.64 5.43 -28.36
N LEU A 102 1.64 5.34 -27.48
CA LEU A 102 1.80 4.81 -26.12
C LEU A 102 2.20 3.33 -26.13
N GLN A 103 1.56 2.52 -27.00
CA GLN A 103 1.92 1.11 -27.18
C GLN A 103 3.35 0.96 -27.70
N GLN A 104 3.76 1.77 -28.67
CA GLN A 104 5.14 1.77 -29.17
C GLN A 104 6.14 2.17 -28.09
N LEU A 105 5.83 3.18 -27.28
CA LEU A 105 6.65 3.61 -26.15
C LEU A 105 6.82 2.48 -25.13
N ASN A 106 5.73 1.82 -24.74
CA ASN A 106 5.75 0.70 -23.81
C ASN A 106 6.53 -0.50 -24.40
N ASN A 107 6.33 -0.83 -25.68
CA ASN A 107 7.01 -1.97 -26.30
C ASN A 107 8.52 -1.74 -26.51
N SER A 108 8.95 -0.49 -26.71
CA SER A 108 10.33 -0.18 -27.09
C SER A 108 11.20 0.25 -25.92
N VAL A 109 10.63 1.01 -24.97
CA VAL A 109 11.37 1.66 -23.88
C VAL A 109 11.09 0.97 -22.55
N TYR A 110 9.84 0.58 -22.33
CA TYR A 110 9.34 0.27 -21.01
C TYR A 110 8.24 -0.81 -21.04
N THR A 111 8.64 -2.08 -20.91
CA THR A 111 7.71 -3.24 -20.98
C THR A 111 6.67 -3.29 -19.85
N GLU A 112 6.72 -2.36 -18.91
CA GLU A 112 5.76 -2.23 -17.81
C GLU A 112 4.72 -1.14 -18.12
N HIS A 113 3.54 -1.31 -17.56
CA HIS A 113 2.45 -0.34 -17.64
C HIS A 113 2.28 0.39 -16.31
N PRO A 114 1.77 1.63 -16.30
CA PRO A 114 1.46 2.31 -15.05
C PRO A 114 0.38 1.54 -14.28
N SER A 115 0.59 1.39 -12.97
CA SER A 115 -0.43 0.84 -12.09
C SER A 115 -1.64 1.78 -12.09
N PRO A 116 -2.87 1.30 -12.32
CA PRO A 116 -4.06 2.14 -12.21
C PRO A 116 -4.51 2.29 -10.75
N PHE A 117 -3.64 2.07 -9.76
CA PHE A 117 -3.95 2.16 -8.34
C PHE A 117 -3.17 3.28 -7.66
N TYR A 118 -3.85 3.93 -6.72
CA TYR A 118 -3.25 4.87 -5.78
C TYR A 118 -3.75 4.56 -4.36
N ALA A 119 -3.14 5.19 -3.36
CA ALA A 119 -3.48 5.01 -1.97
C ALA A 119 -4.10 6.28 -1.37
N VAL A 120 -5.15 6.10 -0.58
CA VAL A 120 -5.63 7.07 0.41
C VAL A 120 -5.13 6.59 1.78
N LEU A 121 -4.28 7.37 2.43
CA LEU A 121 -3.80 7.14 3.79
C LEU A 121 -4.52 8.07 4.75
N LEU A 122 -5.26 7.49 5.69
CA LEU A 122 -5.88 8.19 6.82
C LEU A 122 -5.25 7.68 8.11
N MET A 123 -4.83 8.57 9.02
CA MET A 123 -4.31 8.22 10.33
C MET A 123 -4.95 9.10 11.40
N ASP A 124 -5.07 8.60 12.62
CA ASP A 124 -5.66 9.32 13.75
C ASP A 124 -5.07 8.85 15.08
N GLY A 125 -4.90 9.80 16.00
CA GLY A 125 -4.31 9.57 17.32
C GLY A 125 -5.19 8.70 18.21
N ASP A 126 -4.57 7.75 18.91
CA ASP A 126 -5.31 6.84 19.77
C ASP A 126 -5.52 7.44 21.17
N SER A 127 -6.78 7.50 21.61
CA SER A 127 -7.17 7.80 23.00
C SER A 127 -6.64 9.14 23.56
N LEU A 128 -6.37 10.14 22.71
CA LEU A 128 -5.93 11.48 23.16
C LEU A 128 -6.94 12.16 24.09
N GLY A 129 -8.24 11.93 23.88
CA GLY A 129 -9.30 12.44 24.75
C GLY A 129 -9.18 11.94 26.20
N ASP A 130 -8.66 10.73 26.41
CA ASP A 130 -8.40 10.21 27.77
C ASP A 130 -7.10 10.77 28.34
N ALA A 131 -6.06 10.92 27.50
CA ALA A 131 -4.79 11.52 27.91
C ALA A 131 -4.93 12.99 28.35
N LEU A 132 -5.86 13.73 27.74
CA LEU A 132 -6.19 15.12 28.08
C LEU A 132 -6.89 15.28 29.44
N LYS A 133 -7.51 14.22 29.98
CA LYS A 133 -8.15 14.28 31.31
C LYS A 133 -7.13 14.33 32.44
N ILE A 134 -5.88 13.95 32.18
CA ILE A 134 -4.79 13.93 33.17
C ILE A 134 -4.22 15.35 33.31
N ALA A 135 -4.24 15.89 34.54
CA ALA A 135 -3.77 17.23 34.82
C ALA A 135 -2.29 17.43 34.42
N GLY A 136 -2.00 18.49 33.65
CA GLY A 136 -0.65 18.83 33.18
C GLY A 136 -0.22 18.17 31.87
N ASN A 137 -1.05 17.27 31.30
CA ASN A 137 -0.78 16.68 29.99
C ASN A 137 -1.18 17.59 28.81
N ASP A 138 -2.03 18.58 29.02
CA ASP A 138 -2.52 19.52 28.02
C ASP A 138 -1.38 20.23 27.26
N VAL A 139 -0.41 20.79 28.01
CA VAL A 139 0.74 21.49 27.42
C VAL A 139 1.66 20.53 26.70
N LYS A 140 1.90 19.35 27.27
CA LYS A 140 2.76 18.30 26.70
C LYS A 140 2.19 17.73 25.40
N ILE A 141 0.91 17.38 25.40
CA ILE A 141 0.18 16.89 24.22
C ILE A 141 0.22 17.96 23.12
N SER A 142 -0.08 19.22 23.45
CA SER A 142 -0.06 20.31 22.47
C SER A 142 1.33 20.48 21.82
N LYS A 143 2.42 20.35 22.58
CA LYS A 143 3.79 20.39 22.06
C LYS A 143 4.10 19.20 21.15
N ALA A 144 3.75 17.98 21.58
CA ALA A 144 3.96 16.77 20.79
C ALA A 144 3.20 16.81 19.45
N LEU A 145 1.93 17.23 19.47
CA LEU A 145 1.10 17.39 18.27
C LEU A 145 1.64 18.47 17.34
N ALA A 146 2.12 19.59 17.88
CA ALA A 146 2.75 20.65 17.09
C ALA A 146 4.02 20.15 16.40
N ALA A 147 4.89 19.42 17.12
CA ALA A 147 6.10 18.82 16.57
C ALA A 147 5.77 17.78 15.48
N PHE A 148 4.77 16.93 15.73
CA PHE A 148 4.29 15.95 14.75
C PHE A 148 3.77 16.64 13.48
N THR A 149 2.81 17.56 13.62
CA THR A 149 2.19 18.26 12.48
C THR A 149 3.23 18.99 11.63
N GLN A 150 4.25 19.59 12.24
CA GLN A 150 5.36 20.24 11.51
C GLN A 150 6.18 19.26 10.67
N GLY A 151 6.36 18.01 11.12
CA GLY A 151 7.16 16.99 10.42
C GLY A 151 6.38 16.16 9.38
N VAL A 152 5.05 16.04 9.50
CA VAL A 152 4.21 15.18 8.63
C VAL A 152 4.44 15.47 7.15
N LYS A 153 4.39 16.75 6.74
CA LYS A 153 4.57 17.14 5.34
C LYS A 153 5.89 16.63 4.76
N GLY A 154 6.98 16.79 5.50
CA GLY A 154 8.30 16.34 5.06
C GLY A 154 8.40 14.81 4.92
N ILE A 155 7.69 14.06 5.77
CA ILE A 155 7.66 12.58 5.69
C ILE A 155 6.85 12.14 4.47
N VAL A 156 5.66 12.72 4.25
CA VAL A 156 4.80 12.40 3.11
C VAL A 156 5.50 12.74 1.79
N GLU A 157 6.14 13.92 1.72
CA GLU A 157 6.85 14.34 0.49
C GLU A 157 8.06 13.44 0.18
N LYS A 158 8.80 12.97 1.20
CA LYS A 158 9.90 12.00 1.02
C LYS A 158 9.42 10.66 0.42
N HIS A 159 8.15 10.33 0.61
CA HIS A 159 7.49 9.15 0.06
C HIS A 159 6.70 9.45 -1.22
N CYS A 160 7.03 10.53 -1.93
CA CYS A 160 6.32 10.99 -3.13
C CYS A 160 4.80 11.15 -2.96
N GLY A 161 4.32 11.36 -1.73
CA GLY A 161 2.92 11.59 -1.45
C GLY A 161 2.51 13.05 -1.59
N PHE A 162 1.21 13.27 -1.62
CA PHE A 162 0.55 14.56 -1.49
C PHE A 162 -0.21 14.63 -0.17
N LEU A 163 0.22 15.52 0.73
CA LEU A 163 -0.49 15.76 1.99
C LEU A 163 -1.74 16.60 1.72
N VAL A 164 -2.93 16.06 2.05
CA VAL A 164 -4.20 16.79 1.95
C VAL A 164 -4.40 17.65 3.19
N TYR A 165 -4.26 17.05 4.38
CA TYR A 165 -4.25 17.79 5.64
C TYR A 165 -3.48 17.03 6.74
N ALA A 166 -3.01 17.76 7.74
CA ALA A 166 -2.50 17.25 9.01
C ALA A 166 -3.00 18.17 10.14
N GLY A 167 -3.93 17.69 10.96
CA GLY A 167 -4.77 18.52 11.85
C GLY A 167 -4.51 18.30 13.34
N GLY A 168 -3.25 18.18 13.75
CA GLY A 168 -2.89 17.84 15.12
C GLY A 168 -2.53 16.37 15.19
N ASP A 169 -3.52 15.49 15.37
CA ASP A 169 -3.34 14.04 15.49
C ASP A 169 -3.84 13.24 14.29
N ASP A 170 -4.65 13.86 13.44
CA ASP A 170 -5.16 13.26 12.21
C ASP A 170 -4.33 13.64 10.97
N VAL A 171 -4.19 12.69 10.04
CA VAL A 171 -3.44 12.85 8.80
C VAL A 171 -4.23 12.26 7.65
N LEU A 172 -4.40 13.03 6.57
CA LEU A 172 -4.88 12.54 5.28
C LEU A 172 -3.87 12.84 4.19
N ALA A 173 -3.40 11.78 3.53
CA ALA A 173 -2.47 11.87 2.42
C ALA A 173 -2.89 10.96 1.26
N LEU A 174 -2.53 11.37 0.04
CA LEU A 174 -2.63 10.54 -1.16
C LEU A 174 -1.23 10.12 -1.58
N LEU A 175 -1.02 8.83 -1.83
CA LEU A 175 0.30 8.30 -2.18
C LEU A 175 0.25 7.38 -3.41
N PRO A 176 1.37 7.26 -4.16
CA PRO A 176 1.56 6.14 -5.07
C PRO A 176 1.48 4.80 -4.31
N LEU A 177 1.09 3.74 -5.04
CA LEU A 177 0.92 2.39 -4.52
C LEU A 177 2.13 1.93 -3.69
N GLU A 178 3.33 2.15 -4.22
CA GLU A 178 4.60 1.62 -3.72
C GLU A 178 5.05 2.27 -2.39
N ASN A 179 4.59 3.48 -2.08
CA ASN A 179 5.10 4.21 -0.91
C ASN A 179 4.15 4.19 0.29
N ALA A 180 2.88 3.88 0.09
CA ALA A 180 1.83 4.09 1.08
C ALA A 180 2.13 3.41 2.43
N LEU A 181 2.53 2.13 2.39
CA LEU A 181 2.85 1.34 3.59
C LEU A 181 4.05 1.90 4.36
N ASN A 182 5.15 2.21 3.67
CA ASN A 182 6.35 2.76 4.30
C ASN A 182 6.11 4.17 4.85
N CYS A 183 5.31 4.98 4.16
CA CYS A 183 4.93 6.31 4.65
C CYS A 183 4.14 6.20 5.95
N ALA A 184 3.16 5.29 6.02
CA ALA A 184 2.34 5.10 7.21
C ALA A 184 3.17 4.59 8.40
N ASP A 185 4.05 3.60 8.19
CA ASP A 185 5.00 3.13 9.21
C ASP A 185 5.89 4.28 9.73
N LYS A 186 6.43 5.10 8.80
CA LYS A 186 7.30 6.22 9.19
C LYS A 186 6.56 7.30 9.96
N LEU A 187 5.32 7.61 9.59
CA LEU A 187 4.47 8.56 10.31
C LEU A 187 4.14 8.06 11.71
N GLN A 188 3.79 6.78 11.89
CA GLN A 188 3.51 6.23 13.20
C GLN A 188 4.75 6.25 14.12
N ARG A 189 5.93 5.88 13.62
CA ARG A 189 7.16 5.95 14.42
C ARG A 189 7.50 7.39 14.80
N PHE A 190 7.30 8.33 13.88
CA PHE A 190 7.53 9.74 14.13
C PHE A 190 6.54 10.29 15.17
N TYR A 191 5.27 9.89 15.11
CA TYR A 191 4.27 10.22 16.12
C TYR A 191 4.71 9.73 17.50
N LYS A 192 5.08 8.45 17.64
CA LYS A 192 5.61 7.90 18.90
C LYS A 192 6.79 8.70 19.43
N THR A 193 7.77 8.99 18.56
CA THR A 193 8.95 9.79 18.93
C THR A 193 8.57 11.18 19.47
N CYS A 194 7.59 11.86 18.87
CA CYS A 194 7.14 13.18 19.31
C CYS A 194 6.49 13.13 20.70
N PHE A 195 5.70 12.10 21.00
CA PHE A 195 5.05 11.94 22.30
C PHE A 195 6.02 11.46 23.38
N GLU A 196 6.93 10.55 23.05
CA GLU A 196 7.99 10.09 23.97
C GLU A 196 8.90 11.23 24.42
N ALA A 197 9.19 12.20 23.52
CA ALA A 197 9.95 13.40 23.86
C ALA A 197 9.29 14.26 24.95
N GLU A 198 7.96 14.20 25.07
CA GLU A 198 7.19 14.87 26.11
C GLU A 198 6.83 13.94 27.29
N GLN A 199 7.42 12.74 27.32
CA GLN A 199 7.19 11.69 28.33
C GLN A 199 5.72 11.20 28.35
N LEU A 200 5.12 11.12 27.17
CA LEU A 200 3.77 10.61 26.97
C LEU A 200 3.81 9.32 26.16
N ASN A 201 2.90 8.40 26.49
CA ASN A 201 2.67 7.20 25.69
C ASN A 201 1.38 7.42 24.88
N ALA A 202 1.54 7.75 23.59
CA ALA A 202 0.43 7.85 22.66
C ALA A 202 0.77 7.07 21.39
N THR A 203 -0.26 6.48 20.79
CA THR A 203 -0.14 5.66 19.59
C THR A 203 -0.96 6.25 18.45
N LEU A 204 -0.69 5.77 17.24
CA LEU A 204 -1.33 6.25 16.02
C LEU A 204 -1.86 5.03 15.25
N SER A 205 -3.15 5.02 14.95
CA SER A 205 -3.75 4.01 14.07
C SER A 205 -3.84 4.53 12.64
N GLY A 206 -3.67 3.66 11.66
CA GLY A 206 -3.65 4.02 10.24
C GLY A 206 -4.54 3.13 9.38
N ALA A 207 -5.14 3.72 8.37
CA ALA A 207 -5.94 3.07 7.34
C ALA A 207 -5.42 3.44 5.95
N ILE A 208 -5.08 2.43 5.15
CA ILE A 208 -4.69 2.59 3.75
C ILE A 208 -5.75 1.96 2.87
N GLN A 209 -6.30 2.76 1.96
CA GLN A 209 -7.13 2.24 0.89
C GLN A 209 -6.44 2.37 -0.45
N PHE A 210 -6.15 1.22 -1.05
CA PHE A 210 -5.76 1.17 -2.44
C PHE A 210 -6.99 1.11 -3.32
N ALA A 211 -7.07 1.97 -4.31
CA ALA A 211 -8.23 2.06 -5.19
C ALA A 211 -7.82 2.28 -6.63
N HIS A 212 -8.62 1.73 -7.54
CA HIS A 212 -8.49 2.03 -8.96
C HIS A 212 -8.76 3.52 -9.19
N ILE A 213 -8.05 4.15 -10.12
CA ILE A 213 -8.22 5.57 -10.53
C ILE A 213 -9.65 5.95 -10.99
N ASN A 214 -10.53 4.97 -11.20
CA ASN A 214 -11.93 5.17 -11.61
C ASN A 214 -12.90 5.10 -10.42
N THR A 215 -12.40 4.73 -9.24
CA THR A 215 -13.23 4.65 -8.03
C THR A 215 -13.47 6.07 -7.51
N PRO A 216 -14.74 6.50 -7.29
CA PRO A 216 -15.04 7.83 -6.79
C PRO A 216 -14.36 8.12 -5.45
N LEU A 217 -13.64 9.25 -5.36
CA LEU A 217 -12.87 9.62 -4.16
C LEU A 217 -13.75 9.78 -2.90
N THR A 218 -14.97 10.30 -3.05
CA THR A 218 -15.92 10.45 -1.92
C THR A 218 -16.26 9.10 -1.27
N HIS A 219 -16.46 8.07 -2.08
CA HIS A 219 -16.69 6.71 -1.60
C HIS A 219 -15.46 6.18 -0.86
N LEU A 220 -14.26 6.45 -1.37
CA LEU A 220 -13.01 6.04 -0.70
C LEU A 220 -12.83 6.74 0.63
N LEU A 221 -13.00 8.06 0.71
CA LEU A 221 -12.88 8.79 1.98
C LEU A 221 -13.85 8.25 3.04
N HIS A 222 -15.11 7.99 2.68
CA HIS A 222 -16.08 7.39 3.62
C HIS A 222 -15.63 6.01 4.12
N ASN A 223 -15.18 5.14 3.22
CA ASN A 223 -14.67 3.82 3.58
C ASN A 223 -13.34 3.86 4.34
N ALA A 224 -12.61 4.99 4.34
CA ALA A 224 -11.32 5.12 5.02
C ALA A 224 -11.54 5.24 6.53
N HIS A 225 -12.56 6.01 6.92
CA HIS A 225 -12.99 6.12 8.30
C HIS A 225 -13.49 4.78 8.85
N ASP A 226 -14.30 4.03 8.08
CA ASP A 226 -14.71 2.69 8.47
C ASP A 226 -13.51 1.76 8.70
N LEU A 227 -12.54 1.74 7.77
CA LEU A 227 -11.33 0.95 7.90
C LEU A 227 -10.48 1.37 9.12
N LEU A 228 -10.43 2.67 9.42
CA LEU A 228 -9.67 3.19 10.56
C LEU A 228 -10.36 2.86 11.89
N ASP A 229 -11.62 3.23 12.05
CA ASP A 229 -12.30 3.18 13.33
C ASP A 229 -12.76 1.76 13.69
N ASN A 230 -13.29 1.01 12.73
CA ASN A 230 -13.83 -0.32 13.01
C ASN A 230 -12.75 -1.42 12.92
N ILE A 231 -11.82 -1.30 11.97
CA ILE A 231 -10.81 -2.34 11.75
C ILE A 231 -9.52 -2.01 12.52
N ALA A 232 -8.87 -0.87 12.23
CA ALA A 232 -7.58 -0.54 12.84
C ALA A 232 -7.67 -0.15 14.33
N LYS A 233 -8.79 0.41 14.79
CA LYS A 233 -8.96 0.76 16.21
C LYS A 233 -9.74 -0.30 16.97
N ALA A 234 -10.98 -0.57 16.57
CA ALA A 234 -11.85 -1.45 17.35
C ALA A 234 -11.46 -2.93 17.27
N GLN A 235 -11.23 -3.47 16.07
CA GLN A 235 -10.92 -4.90 15.92
C GLN A 235 -9.51 -5.30 16.36
N THR A 236 -8.50 -4.52 16.01
CA THR A 236 -7.09 -4.83 16.30
C THR A 236 -6.58 -4.17 17.59
N GLY A 237 -7.38 -3.33 18.25
CA GLY A 237 -7.05 -2.78 19.56
C GLY A 237 -6.11 -1.56 19.54
N ARG A 238 -6.20 -0.75 18.48
CA ARG A 238 -5.40 0.47 18.25
C ARG A 238 -3.90 0.20 18.12
N ASP A 239 -3.11 1.26 17.91
CA ASP A 239 -1.69 1.17 17.53
C ASP A 239 -1.49 0.17 16.39
N SER A 240 -2.31 0.32 15.34
CA SER A 240 -2.37 -0.66 14.27
C SER A 240 -2.52 -0.03 12.89
N ILE A 241 -2.28 -0.85 11.88
CA ILE A 241 -2.53 -0.53 10.47
C ILE A 241 -3.60 -1.46 9.91
N ALA A 242 -4.52 -0.89 9.13
CA ALA A 242 -5.44 -1.63 8.29
C ALA A 242 -5.30 -1.21 6.83
N VAL A 243 -5.41 -2.16 5.92
CA VAL A 243 -5.24 -2.01 4.48
C VAL A 243 -6.41 -2.67 3.77
N ARG A 244 -7.04 -1.94 2.84
CA ARG A 244 -8.14 -2.46 2.01
C ARG A 244 -7.86 -2.15 0.56
N VAL A 245 -8.12 -3.12 -0.33
CA VAL A 245 -7.96 -2.94 -1.78
C VAL A 245 -9.33 -2.97 -2.45
N TRP A 246 -9.65 -1.91 -3.19
CA TRP A 246 -10.86 -1.79 -4.01
C TRP A 246 -10.55 -1.98 -5.48
N LYS A 247 -11.15 -3.02 -6.08
CA LYS A 247 -11.16 -3.23 -7.53
C LYS A 247 -12.46 -2.71 -8.13
N ARG A 248 -12.52 -2.71 -9.46
CA ARG A 248 -13.75 -2.43 -10.22
C ARG A 248 -14.92 -3.34 -9.81
N SER A 249 -14.64 -4.58 -9.37
CA SER A 249 -15.63 -5.56 -8.91
C SER A 249 -16.02 -5.44 -7.43
N GLY A 250 -15.41 -4.55 -6.66
CA GLY A 250 -15.66 -4.37 -5.22
C GLY A 250 -14.44 -4.60 -4.33
N LYS A 251 -14.67 -4.89 -3.04
CA LYS A 251 -13.62 -5.13 -2.04
C LYS A 251 -12.87 -6.42 -2.39
N ALA A 252 -11.59 -6.32 -2.64
CA ALA A 252 -10.75 -7.45 -3.06
C ALA A 252 -10.04 -8.14 -1.89
N LEU A 253 -9.61 -7.38 -0.88
CA LEU A 253 -9.01 -7.87 0.36
C LEU A 253 -9.06 -6.82 1.46
N GLU A 254 -8.90 -7.26 2.70
CA GLU A 254 -8.80 -6.45 3.90
C GLU A 254 -7.83 -7.11 4.90
N TRP A 255 -6.73 -6.43 5.19
CA TRP A 255 -5.70 -6.89 6.11
C TRP A 255 -5.51 -5.88 7.23
N ALA A 256 -5.34 -6.33 8.48
CA ALA A 256 -5.05 -5.43 9.58
C ALA A 256 -4.17 -6.09 10.64
N MET A 257 -3.31 -5.30 11.28
CA MET A 257 -2.34 -5.79 12.25
C MET A 257 -1.84 -4.67 13.19
N PRO A 258 -1.67 -4.92 14.50
CA PRO A 258 -0.92 -4.03 15.37
C PRO A 258 0.49 -3.75 14.82
N TRP A 259 0.97 -2.51 14.89
CA TRP A 259 2.25 -2.11 14.28
C TRP A 259 3.44 -2.95 14.76
N SER A 260 3.46 -3.28 16.06
CA SER A 260 4.48 -4.13 16.69
C SER A 260 4.47 -5.58 16.18
N LEU A 261 3.34 -6.05 15.64
CA LEU A 261 3.20 -7.37 15.01
C LEU A 261 3.34 -7.30 13.48
N ALA A 262 3.23 -6.10 12.90
CA ALA A 262 3.41 -5.86 11.48
C ALA A 262 4.87 -5.61 11.07
N THR A 263 5.75 -5.35 12.05
CA THR A 263 7.14 -4.95 11.84
C THR A 263 8.14 -5.91 12.49
N SER A 264 9.30 -6.07 11.86
CA SER A 264 10.49 -6.75 12.38
C SER A 264 11.72 -6.04 11.84
N ASP A 265 12.75 -5.83 12.68
CA ASP A 265 14.01 -5.19 12.27
C ASP A 265 13.80 -3.84 11.54
N ASP A 266 12.89 -3.01 12.08
CA ASP A 266 12.48 -1.72 11.51
C ASP A 266 11.84 -1.78 10.11
N GLU A 267 11.47 -2.96 9.61
CA GLU A 267 10.80 -3.15 8.32
C GLU A 267 9.44 -3.85 8.48
N LEU A 268 8.47 -3.49 7.63
CA LEU A 268 7.19 -4.18 7.56
C LEU A 268 7.37 -5.63 7.06
N LEU A 269 6.78 -6.60 7.77
CA LEU A 269 6.82 -8.02 7.41
C LEU A 269 6.19 -8.31 6.04
N ILE A 270 5.20 -7.51 5.62
CA ILE A 270 4.64 -7.53 4.27
C ILE A 270 5.72 -7.17 3.23
N HIS A 271 6.57 -6.18 3.47
CA HIS A 271 7.67 -5.82 2.56
C HIS A 271 8.81 -6.85 2.58
N GLN A 272 9.15 -7.40 3.74
CA GLN A 272 10.11 -8.51 3.81
C GLN A 272 9.63 -9.72 3.00
N SER A 273 8.34 -10.04 3.10
CA SER A 273 7.72 -11.12 2.33
C SER A 273 7.68 -10.78 0.84
N LEU A 274 7.35 -9.53 0.48
CA LEU A 274 7.37 -9.04 -0.90
C LEU A 274 8.74 -9.25 -1.54
N LYS A 275 9.82 -8.79 -0.90
CA LYS A 275 11.21 -8.98 -1.38
C LYS A 275 11.55 -10.46 -1.56
N ARG A 276 11.00 -11.33 -0.72
CA ARG A 276 11.22 -12.79 -0.80
C ARG A 276 10.51 -13.41 -2.00
N PHE A 277 9.27 -13.03 -2.27
CA PHE A 277 8.48 -13.65 -3.34
C PHE A 277 8.71 -13.01 -4.71
N ALA A 278 8.98 -11.71 -4.78
CA ALA A 278 9.15 -10.97 -6.03
C ALA A 278 10.61 -10.93 -6.54
N GLY A 279 11.59 -11.43 -5.78
CA GLY A 279 13.01 -11.32 -6.14
C GLY A 279 13.60 -9.92 -5.92
N GLN A 280 14.87 -9.70 -6.31
CA GLN A 280 15.51 -8.37 -6.21
C GLN A 280 14.89 -7.34 -7.17
N ASP A 281 14.36 -7.81 -8.30
CA ASP A 281 13.61 -7.01 -9.27
C ASP A 281 12.12 -7.27 -9.09
N ALA A 282 11.42 -6.37 -8.41
CA ALA A 282 10.01 -6.48 -8.02
C ALA A 282 8.99 -6.57 -9.19
N TYR A 283 9.45 -6.80 -10.42
CA TYR A 283 8.70 -6.65 -11.67
C TYR A 283 8.56 -7.94 -12.48
N ASP A 284 9.20 -9.04 -12.07
CA ASP A 284 8.93 -10.34 -12.68
C ASP A 284 7.58 -10.88 -12.15
N PRO A 285 6.66 -11.35 -13.01
CA PRO A 285 5.38 -11.88 -12.58
C PRO A 285 5.60 -12.96 -11.53
N LEU A 286 4.98 -12.80 -10.36
CA LEU A 286 5.16 -13.74 -9.26
C LEU A 286 4.91 -15.19 -9.73
N PRO A 287 5.92 -16.07 -9.71
CA PRO A 287 5.68 -17.52 -9.90
C PRO A 287 4.79 -18.10 -8.79
N ALA A 288 4.58 -17.33 -7.70
CA ALA A 288 3.83 -17.69 -6.50
C ALA A 288 2.31 -17.61 -6.61
N ASN A 289 1.73 -17.33 -7.79
CA ASN A 289 0.27 -17.20 -7.91
C ASN A 289 -0.47 -18.44 -7.40
N GLN A 290 -0.08 -19.64 -7.83
CA GLN A 290 -0.70 -20.88 -7.37
C GLN A 290 -0.51 -21.12 -5.87
N PHE A 291 0.61 -20.69 -5.30
CA PHE A 291 0.88 -20.80 -3.88
C PHE A 291 -0.11 -19.99 -3.05
N PHE A 292 -0.34 -18.72 -3.39
CA PHE A 292 -1.27 -17.87 -2.64
C PHE A 292 -2.73 -18.36 -2.71
N TYR A 293 -3.17 -18.87 -3.86
CA TYR A 293 -4.49 -19.49 -3.96
C TYR A 293 -4.59 -20.78 -3.13
N ARG A 294 -3.56 -21.64 -3.15
CA ARG A 294 -3.51 -22.84 -2.29
C ARG A 294 -3.56 -22.49 -0.80
N ILE A 295 -2.85 -21.45 -0.37
CA ILE A 295 -2.90 -20.98 1.03
C ILE A 295 -4.32 -20.58 1.43
N ARG A 296 -5.02 -19.83 0.58
CA ARG A 296 -6.40 -19.43 0.84
C ARG A 296 -7.31 -20.64 1.03
N ASP A 297 -7.22 -21.59 0.11
CA ASP A 297 -8.06 -22.79 0.12
C ASP A 297 -7.73 -23.64 1.36
N LEU A 298 -6.45 -23.75 1.73
CA LEU A 298 -6.00 -24.41 2.95
C LEU A 298 -6.56 -23.75 4.22
N PHE A 299 -6.47 -22.43 4.34
CA PHE A 299 -6.98 -21.70 5.51
C PHE A 299 -8.50 -21.81 5.64
N ALA A 300 -9.22 -21.76 4.52
CA ALA A 300 -10.67 -21.94 4.49
C ALA A 300 -11.12 -23.33 4.97
N ILE A 301 -10.32 -24.38 4.72
CA ILE A 301 -10.61 -25.75 5.16
C ILE A 301 -10.30 -25.95 6.64
N LEU A 302 -9.17 -25.40 7.12
CA LEU A 302 -8.68 -25.71 8.46
C LEU A 302 -9.35 -24.90 9.56
N GLU A 303 -9.55 -23.60 9.32
CA GLU A 303 -9.93 -22.66 10.37
C GLU A 303 -10.82 -21.54 9.78
N PRO A 304 -12.07 -21.84 9.41
CA PRO A 304 -12.99 -20.84 8.88
C PRO A 304 -13.24 -19.75 9.93
N VAL A 305 -13.04 -18.50 9.54
CA VAL A 305 -13.26 -17.33 10.42
C VAL A 305 -14.76 -17.24 10.74
N PRO A 306 -15.17 -17.06 12.02
CA PRO A 306 -16.56 -16.90 12.39
C PRO A 306 -17.16 -15.63 11.78
N GLU A 307 -18.45 -15.66 11.43
CA GLU A 307 -19.16 -14.48 10.92
C GLU A 307 -19.25 -13.35 11.96
N LYS A 308 -19.33 -13.70 13.25
CA LYS A 308 -19.41 -12.73 14.35
C LYS A 308 -18.09 -12.67 15.10
N GLN A 309 -17.60 -11.46 15.30
CA GLN A 309 -16.37 -11.21 16.05
C GLN A 309 -16.45 -11.67 17.52
N THR A 310 -17.66 -11.71 18.10
CA THR A 310 -17.90 -12.22 19.46
C THR A 310 -17.58 -13.70 19.62
N ASP A 311 -17.52 -14.45 18.52
CA ASP A 311 -17.33 -15.89 18.53
C ASP A 311 -15.84 -16.26 18.39
N ILE A 312 -14.97 -15.24 18.27
CA ILE A 312 -13.52 -15.44 18.16
C ILE A 312 -12.95 -15.66 19.56
N HIS A 313 -12.41 -16.86 19.77
CA HIS A 313 -11.60 -17.16 20.95
C HIS A 313 -10.17 -16.63 20.77
N TRP A 314 -9.63 -16.04 21.83
CA TRP A 314 -8.36 -15.33 21.86
C TRP A 314 -7.39 -16.02 22.82
N TYR A 315 -6.18 -16.28 22.34
CA TYR A 315 -5.11 -16.92 23.09
C TYR A 315 -4.00 -15.91 23.40
N CYS A 316 -3.38 -16.05 24.57
CA CYS A 316 -2.11 -15.40 24.88
C CYS A 316 -0.95 -16.11 24.18
N LYS A 317 0.19 -15.43 23.97
CA LYS A 317 1.35 -16.04 23.30
C LYS A 317 1.95 -17.24 24.06
N ASP A 318 1.85 -17.21 25.38
CA ASP A 318 2.42 -18.22 26.28
C ASP A 318 1.46 -19.40 26.53
N ASP A 319 0.27 -19.38 25.91
CA ASP A 319 -0.67 -20.49 25.96
C ASP A 319 -0.10 -21.71 25.23
N ALA A 320 0.00 -22.84 25.94
CA ALA A 320 0.62 -24.06 25.43
C ALA A 320 -0.15 -24.68 24.26
N ASP A 321 -1.49 -24.62 24.29
CA ASP A 321 -2.33 -25.14 23.21
C ASP A 321 -2.19 -24.27 21.96
N PHE A 322 -2.12 -22.95 22.14
CA PHE A 322 -1.85 -22.03 21.03
C PHE A 322 -0.46 -22.23 20.42
N GLN A 323 0.57 -22.43 21.23
CA GLN A 323 1.93 -22.70 20.73
C GLN A 323 1.98 -24.00 19.92
N ALA A 324 1.31 -25.07 20.39
CA ALA A 324 1.21 -26.32 19.67
C ALA A 324 0.47 -26.14 18.32
N LEU A 325 -0.65 -25.41 18.32
CA LEU A 325 -1.42 -25.08 17.12
C LEU A 325 -0.57 -24.27 16.12
N GLU A 326 0.12 -23.23 16.58
CA GLU A 326 0.96 -22.38 15.73
C GLU A 326 2.06 -23.19 15.06
N GLN A 327 2.70 -24.12 15.77
CA GLN A 327 3.73 -25.01 15.21
C GLN A 327 3.16 -25.96 14.15
N GLN A 328 1.95 -26.47 14.34
CA GLN A 328 1.28 -27.31 13.34
C GLN A 328 0.95 -26.52 12.08
N GLN A 329 0.35 -25.34 12.23
CA GLN A 329 0.01 -24.44 11.11
C GLN A 329 1.27 -23.98 10.35
N LEU A 330 2.35 -23.68 11.06
CA LEU A 330 3.64 -23.34 10.46
C LEU A 330 4.26 -24.51 9.70
N SER A 331 4.20 -25.72 10.25
CA SER A 331 4.73 -26.92 9.59
C SER A 331 3.97 -27.21 8.29
N LEU A 332 2.65 -27.06 8.31
CA LEU A 332 1.80 -27.26 7.15
C LEU A 332 2.07 -26.21 6.06
N LEU A 333 2.13 -24.93 6.44
CA LEU A 333 2.43 -23.86 5.48
C LEU A 333 3.85 -24.00 4.90
N ALA A 334 4.83 -24.44 5.71
CA ALA A 334 6.18 -24.71 5.23
C ALA A 334 6.23 -25.89 4.24
N ALA A 335 5.39 -26.93 4.44
CA ALA A 335 5.27 -28.03 3.49
C ALA A 335 4.69 -27.56 2.15
N GLU A 336 3.63 -26.76 2.16
CA GLU A 336 3.06 -26.14 0.95
C GLU A 336 4.07 -25.22 0.26
N TYR A 337 4.81 -24.42 1.02
CA TYR A 337 5.85 -23.55 0.48
C TYR A 337 6.95 -24.34 -0.21
N LYS A 338 7.38 -25.49 0.33
CA LYS A 338 8.34 -26.38 -0.34
C LYS A 338 7.79 -27.00 -1.62
N GLN A 339 6.50 -27.33 -1.66
CA GLN A 339 5.85 -27.93 -2.83
C GLN A 339 5.47 -26.89 -3.90
N SER A 340 5.54 -25.60 -3.56
CA SER A 340 5.10 -24.51 -4.43
C SER A 340 5.95 -24.31 -5.68
N GLY A 341 7.17 -24.84 -5.72
CA GLY A 341 8.16 -24.55 -6.76
C GLY A 341 8.87 -23.20 -6.61
N LEU A 342 8.60 -22.44 -5.52
CA LEU A 342 9.24 -21.15 -5.23
C LEU A 342 10.62 -21.28 -4.57
N VAL A 343 10.92 -22.45 -4.04
CA VAL A 343 12.18 -22.76 -3.38
C VAL A 343 12.74 -24.06 -3.92
N ASP A 344 14.04 -24.24 -3.73
CA ASP A 344 14.70 -25.50 -4.00
C ASP A 344 14.02 -26.63 -3.21
N SER A 345 13.72 -27.75 -3.88
CA SER A 345 13.08 -28.91 -3.25
C SER A 345 13.93 -29.52 -2.13
N THR A 346 15.24 -29.30 -2.15
CA THR A 346 16.20 -29.71 -1.12
C THR A 346 16.20 -28.81 0.12
N LEU A 347 15.50 -27.66 0.09
CA LEU A 347 15.43 -26.75 1.23
C LEU A 347 14.95 -27.49 2.48
N HIS A 348 15.76 -27.46 3.54
CA HIS A 348 15.42 -28.10 4.80
C HIS A 348 14.13 -27.51 5.40
N ILE A 349 13.29 -28.35 6.02
CA ILE A 349 11.97 -27.91 6.51
C ILE A 349 12.08 -26.78 7.54
N GLU A 350 13.09 -26.81 8.40
CA GLU A 350 13.31 -25.75 9.39
C GLU A 350 13.68 -24.40 8.74
N ASN A 351 14.40 -24.43 7.62
CA ASN A 351 14.68 -23.21 6.85
C ASN A 351 13.41 -22.70 6.15
N ALA A 352 12.57 -23.60 5.63
CA ALA A 352 11.28 -23.23 5.06
C ALA A 352 10.35 -22.60 6.12
N LYS A 353 10.30 -23.16 7.33
CA LYS A 353 9.58 -22.58 8.48
C LYS A 353 10.10 -21.19 8.81
N ALA A 354 11.41 -21.01 8.92
CA ALA A 354 12.01 -19.71 9.21
C ALA A 354 11.63 -18.66 8.15
N GLN A 355 11.58 -19.04 6.87
CA GLN A 355 11.22 -18.13 5.78
C GLN A 355 9.72 -17.80 5.73
N ILE A 356 8.84 -18.74 6.07
CA ILE A 356 7.38 -18.56 5.93
C ILE A 356 6.69 -18.09 7.21
N LYS A 357 7.37 -18.16 8.36
CA LYS A 357 6.85 -17.72 9.66
C LYS A 357 6.36 -16.28 9.64
N GLY A 358 7.10 -15.39 8.98
CA GLY A 358 6.70 -13.99 8.79
C GLY A 358 5.34 -13.89 8.12
N LEU A 359 5.15 -14.56 6.97
CA LEU A 359 3.87 -14.58 6.28
C LEU A 359 2.73 -15.16 7.14
N LEU A 360 2.97 -16.29 7.81
CA LEU A 360 1.95 -16.91 8.68
C LEU A 360 1.49 -15.94 9.77
N SER A 361 2.42 -15.22 10.39
CA SER A 361 2.08 -14.24 11.43
C SER A 361 1.19 -13.12 10.88
N GLN A 362 1.42 -12.69 9.63
CA GLN A 362 0.62 -11.66 8.99
C GLN A 362 -0.78 -12.15 8.57
N CYS A 363 -0.92 -13.46 8.34
CA CYS A 363 -2.19 -14.12 8.05
C CYS A 363 -3.02 -14.41 9.31
N ARG A 364 -2.47 -14.27 10.52
CA ARG A 364 -3.19 -14.57 11.76
C ARG A 364 -3.92 -13.34 12.28
N LEU A 365 -5.22 -13.47 12.49
CA LEU A 365 -5.97 -12.43 13.16
C LEU A 365 -5.45 -12.27 14.60
N SER A 366 -4.96 -11.07 14.89
CA SER A 366 -4.28 -10.70 16.13
C SER A 366 -4.76 -9.33 16.59
N ARG A 367 -4.82 -9.12 17.90
CA ARG A 367 -5.19 -7.82 18.47
C ARG A 367 -4.29 -7.43 19.63
N ARG A 368 -4.12 -6.12 19.79
CA ARG A 368 -3.52 -5.49 20.95
C ARG A 368 -4.59 -5.34 22.04
N TYR A 369 -4.23 -5.58 23.28
CA TYR A 369 -5.06 -5.21 24.41
C TYR A 369 -4.19 -4.68 25.55
N ILE A 370 -4.79 -3.87 26.42
CA ILE A 370 -4.13 -3.38 27.63
C ILE A 370 -4.72 -4.18 28.79
N CYS A 371 -3.89 -4.95 29.48
CA CYS A 371 -4.31 -5.77 30.61
C CYS A 371 -4.85 -4.85 31.73
N PRO A 372 -6.12 -4.97 32.14
CA PRO A 372 -6.72 -4.07 33.13
C PRO A 372 -6.01 -4.10 34.49
N GLU A 373 -5.42 -5.24 34.86
CA GLU A 373 -4.77 -5.44 36.15
C GLU A 373 -3.34 -4.88 36.21
N THR A 374 -2.62 -4.91 35.08
CA THR A 374 -1.19 -4.56 35.02
C THR A 374 -0.92 -3.27 34.24
N GLU A 375 -1.91 -2.78 33.49
CA GLU A 375 -1.80 -1.69 32.51
C GLU A 375 -0.74 -1.95 31.41
N GLN A 376 -0.28 -3.20 31.28
CA GLN A 376 0.71 -3.58 30.28
C GLN A 376 0.06 -3.90 28.94
N VAL A 377 0.75 -3.52 27.86
CA VAL A 377 0.38 -3.90 26.51
C VAL A 377 0.63 -5.39 26.33
N GLN A 378 -0.41 -6.11 25.92
CA GLN A 378 -0.34 -7.52 25.57
C GLN A 378 -0.98 -7.75 24.19
N PHE A 379 -0.72 -8.93 23.64
CA PHE A 379 -1.24 -9.34 22.34
C PHE A 379 -1.99 -10.65 22.48
N GLU A 380 -3.13 -10.70 21.82
CA GLU A 380 -3.98 -11.86 21.71
C GLU A 380 -4.03 -12.33 20.27
N TYR A 381 -4.08 -13.64 20.11
CA TYR A 381 -4.00 -14.31 18.82
C TYR A 381 -5.19 -15.24 18.67
N SER A 382 -5.77 -15.28 17.47
CA SER A 382 -6.81 -16.26 17.17
C SER A 382 -6.21 -17.52 16.54
N ARG A 383 -6.97 -18.61 16.58
CA ARG A 383 -6.67 -19.82 15.79
C ARG A 383 -6.85 -19.62 14.28
N TYR A 384 -7.66 -18.62 13.90
CA TYR A 384 -8.08 -18.38 12.53
C TYR A 384 -6.99 -17.72 11.68
N LEU A 385 -6.92 -18.16 10.43
CA LEU A 385 -5.98 -17.65 9.43
C LEU A 385 -6.74 -17.07 8.24
N GLN A 386 -6.31 -15.90 7.78
CA GLN A 386 -6.83 -15.19 6.62
C GLN A 386 -5.73 -15.03 5.58
N ALA A 387 -6.05 -15.26 4.31
CA ALA A 387 -5.07 -15.15 3.23
C ALA A 387 -4.84 -13.71 2.74
N ASP A 388 -5.52 -12.72 3.32
CA ASP A 388 -5.49 -11.32 2.89
C ASP A 388 -4.08 -10.71 2.90
N ALA A 389 -3.22 -11.08 3.86
CA ALA A 389 -1.81 -10.68 3.85
C ALA A 389 -1.06 -11.22 2.62
N ALA A 390 -1.30 -12.49 2.28
CA ALA A 390 -0.70 -13.14 1.11
C ALA A 390 -1.17 -12.49 -0.19
N PHE A 391 -2.46 -12.15 -0.29
CA PHE A 391 -3.01 -11.42 -1.43
C PHE A 391 -2.57 -9.96 -1.48
N LEU A 392 -2.32 -9.31 -0.34
CA LEU A 392 -1.73 -7.97 -0.29
C LEU A 392 -0.30 -7.99 -0.83
N ILE A 393 0.50 -8.98 -0.45
CA ILE A 393 1.85 -9.17 -1.04
C ILE A 393 1.75 -9.38 -2.54
N ARG A 394 0.83 -10.26 -2.98
CA ARG A 394 0.57 -10.49 -4.42
C ARG A 394 0.12 -9.22 -5.13
N PHE A 395 -0.71 -8.39 -4.51
CA PHE A 395 -1.18 -7.12 -5.05
C PHE A 395 -0.01 -6.17 -5.30
N LEU A 396 0.84 -5.99 -4.30
CA LEU A 396 1.96 -5.05 -4.34
C LEU A 396 3.01 -5.50 -5.35
N ALA A 397 3.36 -6.79 -5.36
CA ALA A 397 4.31 -7.37 -6.31
C ALA A 397 3.89 -7.22 -7.77
N ASN A 398 2.60 -7.33 -8.07
CA ASN A 398 2.11 -7.17 -9.43
C ASN A 398 1.70 -5.71 -9.74
N HIS A 399 2.07 -4.74 -8.89
CA HIS A 399 1.69 -3.34 -9.04
C HIS A 399 0.18 -3.15 -9.28
N GLY A 400 -0.65 -3.91 -8.57
CA GLY A 400 -2.10 -3.91 -8.71
C GLY A 400 -2.68 -4.62 -9.92
N MET A 401 -1.84 -5.13 -10.82
CA MET A 401 -2.26 -5.93 -11.98
C MET A 401 -2.56 -7.36 -11.53
N TRP A 402 -3.83 -7.63 -11.22
CA TRP A 402 -4.26 -8.96 -10.75
C TRP A 402 -4.37 -9.99 -11.87
N GLU A 403 -4.59 -9.49 -13.08
CA GLU A 403 -4.88 -10.19 -14.32
C GLU A 403 -4.01 -9.57 -15.41
N ALA A 404 -2.75 -9.99 -15.49
CA ALA A 404 -1.97 -9.81 -16.69
C ALA A 404 -1.46 -11.18 -17.13
N ARG A 405 -2.00 -11.62 -18.28
CA ARG A 405 -1.57 -12.74 -19.13
C ARG A 405 -2.11 -14.14 -18.75
N LEU A 406 -3.36 -14.40 -19.15
CA LEU A 406 -3.62 -15.57 -19.99
C LEU A 406 -3.54 -15.13 -21.45
#